data_AF-A0A9X8EFS7-F1
#
_entry.id   AF-A0A9X8EFS7-F1
#
_cell.length_a   1.000
_cell.length_b   1.000
_cell.length_c   1.000
_cell.angle_alpha   90.00
_cell.angle_beta   90.00
_cell.angle_gamma   90.00
#
_symmetry.space_group_name_H-M   'P 1'
#
loop_
_entity.id
_entity.type
_entity.pdbx_description
1 polymer ?
#
loop_
_entity_poly.entity_id
_entity_poly.type
_entity_poly.pdbx_seq_one_letter_code
_entity_poly.pdbx_strand_id
1 'polypeptide(L)'
;MCAVDGIRFCTDHLVVDKSPQGVASFLFEHNGKLDKAEIGAYLGRPPWFQHGFCVEVLSAFAELLDFTDLVVDEAIRKFLAYFRLPGEAQQIGRVLDAFAFR
;
A
#
# COMPACT_ATOMS: atom_id res chain seq x y z
N MET A 1 10.97 -13.12 7.20
CA MET A 1 10.87 -11.74 7.71
C MET A 1 9.60 -11.16 7.12
N CYS A 2 8.66 -10.66 7.94
CA CYS A 2 7.42 -10.11 7.42
C CYS A 2 7.64 -8.68 6.89
N ALA A 3 6.79 -8.18 5.99
CA ALA A 3 6.90 -6.84 5.41
C ALA A 3 7.08 -5.73 6.47
N VAL A 4 6.40 -5.84 7.61
CA VAL A 4 6.48 -4.86 8.71
C VAL A 4 7.90 -4.76 9.27
N ASP A 5 8.55 -5.89 9.50
CA ASP A 5 9.92 -5.91 10.02
C ASP A 5 10.92 -5.36 8.98
N GLY A 6 10.67 -5.64 7.69
CA GLY A 6 11.47 -5.12 6.59
C GLY A 6 11.39 -3.60 6.45
N ILE A 7 10.18 -3.04 6.46
CA ILE A 7 9.98 -1.58 6.41
C ILE A 7 10.56 -0.90 7.65
N ARG A 8 10.39 -1.49 8.84
CA ARG A 8 11.03 -0.99 10.06
C ARG A 8 12.55 -0.97 9.93
N PHE A 9 13.15 -2.05 9.43
CA PHE A 9 14.59 -2.10 9.20
C PHE A 9 15.08 -1.02 8.23
N CYS A 10 14.39 -0.84 7.10
CA CYS A 10 14.73 0.18 6.10
C CYS A 10 14.62 1.60 6.67
N THR A 11 13.57 1.87 7.45
CA THR A 11 13.36 3.19 8.05
C THR A 11 14.35 3.50 9.17
N ASP A 12 14.75 2.50 9.97
CA ASP A 12 15.76 2.67 11.03
C ASP A 12 17.17 2.89 10.48
N HIS A 13 17.47 2.38 9.29
CA HIS A 13 18.75 2.57 8.60
C HIS A 13 18.72 3.73 7.58
N LEU A 14 17.69 4.59 7.63
CA LEU A 14 17.53 5.77 6.76
C LEU A 14 17.51 5.45 5.25
N VAL A 15 17.14 4.21 4.89
CA VAL A 15 16.94 3.78 3.51
C VAL A 15 15.61 4.31 2.98
N VAL A 16 14.61 4.42 3.86
CA VAL A 16 13.27 4.92 3.55
C VAL A 16 12.89 5.96 4.60
N ASP A 17 12.25 7.04 4.17
CA ASP A 17 11.72 8.04 5.10
C ASP A 17 10.62 7.41 5.98
N LYS A 18 10.57 7.81 7.25
CA LYS A 18 9.60 7.32 8.25
C LYS A 18 8.19 7.85 8.01
N SER A 19 8.00 8.76 7.04
CA SER A 19 6.69 9.27 6.66
C SER A 19 5.86 8.22 5.88
N PRO A 20 4.51 8.28 5.97
CA PRO A 20 3.65 7.43 5.16
C PRO A 20 3.91 7.57 3.66
N GLN A 21 4.20 8.79 3.19
CA GLN A 21 4.51 9.11 1.81
C GLN A 21 5.84 8.47 1.37
N GLY A 22 6.86 8.49 2.24
CA GLY A 22 8.14 7.84 1.97
C GLY A 22 8.00 6.33 1.82
N VAL A 23 7.27 5.69 2.73
CA VAL A 23 6.99 4.26 2.66
C VAL A 23 6.12 3.93 1.43
N ALA A 24 5.09 4.72 1.14
CA ALA A 24 4.24 4.52 -0.03
C ALA A 24 5.04 4.58 -1.33
N SER A 25 5.88 5.61 -1.49
CA SER A 25 6.76 5.79 -2.66
C SER A 25 7.73 4.62 -2.81
N PHE A 26 8.35 4.18 -1.70
CA PHE A 26 9.24 3.02 -1.71
C PHE A 26 8.52 1.74 -2.16
N LEU A 27 7.32 1.46 -1.63
CA LEU A 27 6.52 0.30 -2.02
C LEU A 27 6.11 0.38 -3.50
N PHE A 28 5.78 1.59 -3.97
CA PHE A 28 5.37 1.85 -5.35
C PHE A 28 6.51 1.62 -6.34
N GLU A 29 7.68 2.23 -6.11
CA GLU A 29 8.85 2.15 -6.98
C GLU A 29 9.48 0.76 -7.02
N HIS A 30 9.43 0.03 -5.90
CA HIS A 30 10.08 -1.29 -5.77
C HIS A 30 9.11 -2.47 -5.84
N ASN A 31 7.85 -2.26 -6.25
CA ASN A 31 6.84 -3.32 -6.35
C ASN A 31 7.25 -4.53 -7.22
N GLY A 32 8.19 -4.37 -8.14
CA GLY A 32 8.74 -5.45 -8.97
C GLY A 32 9.86 -6.28 -8.31
N LYS A 33 10.46 -5.76 -7.24
CA LYS A 33 11.53 -6.43 -6.46
C LYS A 33 11.02 -6.96 -5.11
N LEU A 34 9.93 -6.38 -4.62
CA LEU A 34 9.26 -6.77 -3.38
C LEU A 34 8.19 -7.82 -3.67
N ASP A 35 7.89 -8.67 -2.69
CA ASP A 35 6.79 -9.63 -2.81
C ASP A 35 5.45 -8.89 -2.76
N LYS A 36 4.71 -8.94 -3.87
CA LYS A 36 3.39 -8.31 -4.01
C LYS A 36 2.36 -8.80 -2.99
N ALA A 37 2.49 -10.03 -2.50
CA ALA A 37 1.62 -10.54 -1.44
C ALA A 37 1.93 -9.86 -0.10
N GLU A 38 3.20 -9.63 0.22
CA GLU A 38 3.62 -8.92 1.42
C GLU A 38 3.25 -7.43 1.37
N ILE A 39 3.36 -6.78 0.19
CA ILE A 39 2.87 -5.41 -0.01
C ILE A 39 1.37 -5.33 0.29
N GLY A 40 0.58 -6.22 -0.30
CA GLY A 40 -0.87 -6.26 -0.07
C GLY A 40 -1.21 -6.51 1.40
N ALA A 41 -0.52 -7.44 2.05
CA ALA A 41 -0.71 -7.74 3.47
C ALA A 41 -0.34 -6.56 4.39
N TYR A 42 0.66 -5.75 4.01
CA TYR A 42 1.05 -4.53 4.73
C TYR A 42 0.00 -3.42 4.56
N LEU A 43 -0.39 -3.11 3.33
CA LEU A 43 -1.39 -2.08 3.02
C LEU A 43 -2.79 -2.44 3.56
N GLY A 44 -3.11 -3.73 3.62
CA GLY A 44 -4.37 -4.23 4.14
C GLY A 44 -4.47 -4.25 5.67
N ARG A 45 -3.44 -3.83 6.42
CA ARG A 45 -3.45 -3.87 7.89
C ARG A 45 -4.58 -3.00 8.47
N PRO A 46 -5.16 -3.41 9.62
CA PRO A 46 -6.27 -2.69 10.20
C PRO A 46 -5.83 -1.38 10.87
N PRO A 47 -6.74 -0.40 11.05
CA PRO A 47 -6.41 0.91 11.62
C PRO A 47 -5.83 0.89 13.04
N TRP A 48 -6.15 -0.12 13.85
CA TRP A 48 -5.58 -0.25 15.20
C TRP A 48 -4.13 -0.77 15.20
N PHE A 49 -3.64 -1.27 14.07
CA PHE A 49 -2.24 -1.70 13.93
C PHE A 49 -1.34 -0.49 13.70
N GLN A 50 -0.25 -0.37 14.47
CA GLN A 50 0.72 0.74 14.37
C GLN A 50 0.07 2.13 14.35
N HIS A 51 -0.97 2.35 15.15
CA HIS A 51 -1.70 3.63 15.23
C HIS A 51 -2.25 4.12 13.87
N GLY A 52 -2.56 3.20 12.94
CA GLY A 52 -3.13 3.55 11.64
C GLY A 52 -2.10 3.86 10.56
N PHE A 53 -0.80 3.78 10.86
CA PHE A 53 0.26 4.13 9.90
C PHE A 53 0.14 3.39 8.56
N CYS A 54 -0.18 2.08 8.57
CA CYS A 54 -0.35 1.32 7.33
C CYS A 54 -1.53 1.81 6.47
N VAL A 55 -2.57 2.35 7.11
CA VAL A 55 -3.73 2.93 6.42
C VAL A 55 -3.35 4.28 5.79
N GLU A 56 -2.56 5.10 6.50
CA GLU A 56 -2.01 6.34 5.94
C GLU A 56 -1.09 6.05 4.75
N VAL A 57 -0.27 5.00 4.82
CA VAL A 57 0.56 4.54 3.70
C VAL A 57 -0.30 4.11 2.52
N LEU A 58 -1.40 3.39 2.75
CA LEU A 58 -2.35 3.01 1.69
C LEU A 58 -3.00 4.24 1.03
N SER A 59 -3.39 5.25 1.81
CA SER A 59 -3.91 6.52 1.28
C SER A 59 -2.87 7.21 0.40
N ALA A 60 -1.65 7.39 0.92
CA ALA A 60 -0.55 7.98 0.16
C ALA A 60 -0.19 7.16 -1.08
N PHE A 61 -0.32 5.83 -1.03
CA PHE A 61 -0.09 4.94 -2.17
C PHE A 61 -1.14 5.13 -3.27
N ALA A 62 -2.41 5.29 -2.90
CA ALA A 62 -3.47 5.58 -3.87
C ALA A 62 -3.28 6.96 -4.52
N GLU A 63 -2.79 7.95 -3.77
CA GLU A 63 -2.48 9.30 -4.28
C GLU A 63 -1.37 9.32 -5.35
N LEU A 64 -0.41 8.39 -5.28
CA LEU A 64 0.65 8.24 -6.29
C LEU A 64 0.15 7.82 -7.67
N LEU A 65 -1.08 7.30 -7.74
CA LEU A 65 -1.69 6.84 -8.98
C LEU A 65 -2.58 7.92 -9.59
N ASP A 66 -2.37 8.11 -10.88
CA ASP A 66 -3.27 8.91 -11.70
C ASP A 66 -4.38 8.02 -12.30
N PHE A 67 -5.62 8.33 -11.90
CA PHE A 67 -6.84 7.71 -12.39
C PHE A 67 -7.65 8.64 -13.31
N THR A 68 -7.16 9.83 -13.63
CA THR A 68 -7.84 10.76 -14.52
C THR A 68 -8.10 10.11 -15.89
N ASP A 69 -9.31 10.31 -16.41
CA ASP A 69 -9.81 9.76 -17.67
C ASP A 69 -9.84 8.22 -17.78
N LEU A 70 -9.61 7.48 -16.68
CA LEU A 70 -9.78 6.04 -16.64
C LEU A 70 -11.21 5.66 -16.22
N VAL A 71 -11.76 4.64 -16.87
CA VAL A 71 -12.98 3.99 -16.37
C VAL A 71 -12.65 3.14 -15.13
N VAL A 72 -13.65 2.91 -14.28
CA VAL A 72 -13.47 2.28 -12.96
C VAL A 72 -12.73 0.94 -13.04
N ASP A 73 -13.03 0.11 -14.04
CA ASP A 73 -12.41 -1.20 -14.21
C ASP A 73 -10.96 -1.12 -14.72
N GLU A 74 -10.58 -0.06 -15.42
CA GLU A 74 -9.18 0.22 -15.80
C GLU A 74 -8.40 0.77 -14.60
N ALA A 75 -8.98 1.73 -13.87
CA ALA A 75 -8.38 2.33 -12.69
C ALA A 75 -8.10 1.26 -11.60
N ILE A 76 -9.07 0.38 -11.32
CA ILE A 76 -8.88 -0.68 -10.32
C ILE A 76 -7.86 -1.72 -10.78
N ARG A 77 -7.83 -2.07 -12.07
CA ARG A 77 -6.80 -2.97 -12.62
C ARG A 77 -5.41 -2.36 -12.49
N LYS A 78 -5.28 -1.06 -12.76
CA LYS A 78 -4.03 -0.31 -12.58
C LYS A 78 -3.61 -0.30 -11.11
N PHE A 79 -4.53 -0.03 -10.18
CA PHE A 79 -4.25 -0.03 -8.74
C PHE A 79 -3.78 -1.40 -8.24
N LEU A 80 -4.50 -2.46 -8.61
CA LEU A 80 -4.20 -3.84 -8.21
C LEU A 80 -3.01 -4.46 -8.95
N ALA A 81 -2.44 -3.79 -9.95
CA ALA A 81 -1.23 -4.28 -10.62
C ALA A 81 0.01 -4.22 -9.71
N TYR A 82 0.01 -3.35 -8.71
CA TYR A 82 1.18 -3.09 -7.86
C TYR A 82 1.30 -4.05 -6.68
N PHE A 83 0.20 -4.65 -6.21
CA PHE A 83 0.20 -5.57 -5.08
C PHE A 83 -0.88 -6.63 -5.26
N ARG A 84 -0.76 -7.76 -4.57
CA ARG A 84 -1.79 -8.80 -4.59
C ARG A 84 -2.85 -8.48 -3.54
N LEU A 85 -4.13 -8.52 -3.93
CA LEU A 85 -5.24 -8.35 -2.99
C LEU A 85 -5.14 -9.35 -1.84
N PRO A 86 -5.35 -8.92 -0.60
CA PRO A 86 -5.38 -9.83 0.53
C PRO A 86 -6.62 -10.74 0.50
N GLY A 87 -6.54 -11.91 1.13
CA GLY A 87 -7.64 -12.89 1.13
C GLY A 87 -8.75 -12.63 2.15
N GLU A 88 -8.53 -11.74 3.12
CA GLU A 88 -9.51 -11.43 4.15
C GLU A 88 -10.47 -10.32 3.69
N ALA A 89 -11.78 -10.58 3.76
CA ALA A 89 -12.81 -9.63 3.30
C ALA A 89 -12.67 -8.23 3.92
N GLN A 90 -12.28 -8.15 5.20
CA GLN A 90 -12.06 -6.86 5.88
C GLN A 90 -10.89 -6.07 5.29
N GLN A 91 -9.84 -6.75 4.82
CA GLN A 91 -8.67 -6.11 4.22
C GLN A 91 -8.99 -5.64 2.80
N ILE A 92 -9.74 -6.45 2.04
CA ILE A 92 -10.24 -6.09 0.71
C ILE A 92 -11.11 -4.83 0.80
N GLY A 93 -12.02 -4.76 1.76
CA GLY A 93 -12.86 -3.57 1.98
C GLY A 93 -12.04 -2.30 2.13
N ARG A 94 -10.98 -2.30 2.94
CA ARG A 94 -10.11 -1.14 3.13
C ARG A 94 -9.38 -0.71 1.86
N VAL A 95 -8.90 -1.68 1.08
CA VAL A 95 -8.23 -1.41 -0.20
C VAL A 95 -9.21 -0.77 -1.18
N LEU A 96 -10.45 -1.25 -1.21
CA LEU A 96 -11.51 -0.67 -2.05
C LEU A 96 -11.94 0.72 -1.56
N ASP A 97 -12.06 0.93 -0.26
CA ASP A 97 -12.39 2.23 0.32
C ASP A 97 -11.30 3.26 -0.06
N ALA A 98 -10.03 2.93 0.14
CA ALA A 98 -8.91 3.79 -0.25
C ALA A 98 -8.88 4.10 -1.76
N PHE A 99 -9.22 3.11 -2.60
CA PHE A 99 -9.38 3.31 -4.04
C PHE A 99 -10.56 4.25 -4.35
N ALA A 100 -11.71 4.10 -3.69
CA ALA A 100 -12.90 4.90 -3.93
C ALA A 100 -12.81 6.34 -3.43
N PHE A 101 -11.96 6.60 -2.43
CA PHE A 101 -11.69 7.95 -1.93
C PHE A 101 -10.78 8.77 -2.88
N ARG A 102 -10.15 8.15 -3.86
CA ARG A 102 -9.20 8.77 -4.80
C ARG A 102 -9.81 8.99 -6.18
#